data_AF-A0AA35KXH9-F1
#
_entry.id   AF-A0AA35KXH9-F1
#
_cell.length_a   1.000
_cell.length_b   1.000
_cell.length_c   1.000
_cell.angle_alpha   90.00
_cell.angle_beta   90.00
_cell.angle_gamma   90.00
#
_symmetry.space_group_name_H-M   'P 1'
#
loop_
_entity.id
_entity.type
_entity.pdbx_description
1 polymer ?
#
loop_
_entity_poly.entity_id
_entity_poly.type
_entity_poly.pdbx_seq_one_letter_code
_entity_poly.pdbx_strand_id
1 'polypeptide(L)'
;MKTELASRKEYAGERGGSTNSQALVSGSPPIKEQGAEKPGRTMSICMQTRPLSEHRPSPTTAANPKRPFLPKRLVCFQVPRSSPSREQKISPSSFPHQLLRGVLQPEKNMFEVLHVDSPAESQIPPEPKQDLSTMSQLLYRALVSAKWVSEAIKTPQAGLAVRLLDASWYLPKMKRNPRSEFEERHIPGASFFDIDQCSDRTSPYDHMLPGPAAFAEYVSKLGVGSDSHVVVYDASDQGSFSAPRVWWMFRAFGHDAVSVLDGGLKNWLREGHPVSSGKSRPVPAEFHASLDRSLVKAHEDVKENIEAQCFQVVDARSAGRFTGTEAEPREGIEPGHIPGSVNIPFTDFLTESGLEKSPEDIRRLFQEKKVDLSKPLVATCGSGVTACHVALGAYLCGKADVAIYDGAWVEWFMRARPEHIISEGKGKSL
;
A
#
# COMPACT_ATOMS: atom_id res chain seq x y z
N MET A 1 13.14 63.78 7.40
CA MET A 1 12.27 64.68 6.60
C MET A 1 11.53 63.75 5.64
N LYS A 2 10.19 63.54 5.69
CA LYS A 2 9.06 64.51 5.64
C LYS A 2 9.30 65.51 4.50
N THR A 3 8.47 65.64 3.46
CA THR A 3 6.99 65.58 3.45
C THR A 3 6.48 65.19 2.04
N GLU A 4 5.21 64.75 1.90
CA GLU A 4 4.10 65.38 1.12
C GLU A 4 3.61 64.42 0.00
N LEU A 5 2.38 64.47 -0.53
CA LEU A 5 1.23 65.37 -0.33
C LEU A 5 -0.09 64.57 -0.51
N ALA A 6 -1.18 64.97 0.14
CA ALA A 6 -2.50 64.36 -0.01
C ALA A 6 -3.37 65.08 -1.07
N SER A 7 -4.41 64.42 -1.58
CA SER A 7 -5.51 65.09 -2.31
C SER A 7 -6.86 64.45 -2.01
N ARG A 8 -7.85 65.29 -1.69
CA ARG A 8 -9.27 64.94 -1.48
C ARG A 8 -9.99 64.96 -2.87
N LYS A 9 -11.29 64.70 -3.07
CA LYS A 9 -12.50 64.98 -2.25
C LYS A 9 -13.78 64.42 -2.95
N GLU A 10 -14.93 64.55 -2.26
CA GLU A 10 -16.33 64.62 -2.77
C GLU A 10 -17.12 63.32 -3.08
N TYR A 11 -18.44 63.22 -2.78
CA TYR A 11 -19.31 63.82 -1.72
C TYR A 11 -20.71 63.12 -1.64
N ALA A 12 -21.45 63.33 -0.54
CA ALA A 12 -22.90 63.08 -0.30
C ALA A 12 -23.47 61.62 -0.34
N GLY A 13 -24.51 61.23 0.43
CA GLY A 13 -25.19 61.90 1.56
C GLY A 13 -26.72 61.72 1.60
N GLU A 14 -27.30 61.62 2.82
CA GLU A 14 -28.74 61.79 3.20
C GLU A 14 -29.72 60.58 3.16
N ARG A 15 -30.76 60.45 4.03
CA ARG A 15 -31.01 60.87 5.45
C ARG A 15 -32.29 60.17 6.02
N GLY A 16 -32.40 60.04 7.35
CA GLY A 16 -33.66 59.90 8.12
C GLY A 16 -34.01 58.49 8.67
N GLY A 17 -34.59 58.31 9.88
CA GLY A 17 -34.77 59.22 11.03
C GLY A 17 -36.11 59.11 11.79
N SER A 18 -36.11 58.50 12.99
CA SER A 18 -37.10 58.66 14.10
C SER A 18 -38.57 58.20 13.90
N THR A 19 -39.48 58.12 14.90
CA THR A 19 -39.50 57.55 16.30
C THR A 19 -40.95 57.62 16.85
N ASN A 20 -41.48 56.61 17.58
CA ASN A 20 -42.21 56.79 18.87
C ASN A 20 -42.94 55.54 19.49
N SER A 21 -42.67 55.36 20.80
CA SER A 21 -43.61 55.22 21.96
C SER A 21 -44.62 54.06 22.17
N GLN A 22 -44.36 53.27 23.24
CA GLN A 22 -45.21 52.93 24.43
C GLN A 22 -46.67 52.38 24.26
N ALA A 23 -47.25 51.52 25.13
CA ALA A 23 -46.99 51.22 26.56
C ALA A 23 -47.69 49.91 27.05
N LEU A 24 -47.16 49.28 28.14
CA LEU A 24 -47.85 48.53 29.25
C LEU A 24 -48.75 47.28 28.93
N VAL A 25 -48.99 46.25 29.76
CA VAL A 25 -48.42 45.69 31.02
C VAL A 25 -48.92 44.25 31.27
N SER A 26 -48.16 43.40 31.98
CA SER A 26 -48.56 42.43 33.04
C SER A 26 -47.82 41.06 33.02
N GLY A 27 -47.53 40.47 34.20
CA GLY A 27 -47.18 39.04 34.32
C GLY A 27 -45.88 38.60 35.06
N SER A 28 -45.59 39.09 36.28
CA SER A 28 -44.53 38.57 37.19
C SER A 28 -44.88 37.18 37.81
N PRO A 29 -44.09 36.54 38.73
CA PRO A 29 -42.65 36.64 39.12
C PRO A 29 -41.94 35.24 39.20
N PRO A 30 -40.66 35.12 39.66
CA PRO A 30 -39.94 33.82 39.74
C PRO A 30 -40.12 33.06 41.07
N ILE A 31 -39.81 31.75 41.06
CA ILE A 31 -39.86 30.87 42.25
C ILE A 31 -38.46 30.73 42.89
N LYS A 32 -38.40 30.85 44.23
CA LYS A 32 -37.21 30.63 45.07
C LYS A 32 -37.12 29.18 45.57
N GLU A 33 -35.92 28.77 45.94
CA GLU A 33 -35.66 27.56 46.73
C GLU A 33 -36.31 27.61 48.12
N GLN A 34 -36.78 26.47 48.62
CA GLN A 34 -36.34 25.81 49.86
C GLN A 34 -37.24 24.59 50.19
N GLY A 35 -36.66 23.52 50.73
CA GLY A 35 -37.39 22.34 51.22
C GLY A 35 -36.67 21.02 50.93
N ALA A 36 -36.32 20.26 51.97
CA ALA A 36 -35.57 19.01 51.86
C ALA A 36 -36.47 17.77 51.91
N GLU A 37 -36.08 16.68 51.25
CA GLU A 37 -35.71 15.41 51.92
C GLU A 37 -35.11 14.37 50.95
N LYS A 38 -34.48 13.33 51.55
CA LYS A 38 -33.76 12.21 50.91
C LYS A 38 -34.50 10.91 51.23
N PRO A 39 -34.43 9.82 50.42
CA PRO A 39 -33.26 8.94 50.48
C PRO A 39 -32.91 8.17 49.19
N GLY A 40 -31.78 7.44 49.22
CA GLY A 40 -31.45 6.39 48.23
C GLY A 40 -30.11 6.53 47.51
N ARG A 41 -28.99 6.16 48.17
CA ARG A 41 -27.71 5.86 47.49
C ARG A 41 -27.24 4.47 47.90
N THR A 42 -27.03 3.59 46.94
CA THR A 42 -26.33 2.32 47.14
C THR A 42 -24.83 2.54 46.93
N MET A 43 -24.01 2.11 47.90
CA MET A 43 -22.55 2.18 47.83
C MET A 43 -21.98 0.92 47.17
N SER A 44 -20.90 1.07 46.42
CA SER A 44 -19.96 -0.03 46.15
C SER A 44 -18.56 0.42 46.57
N ILE A 45 -17.89 -0.43 47.34
CA ILE A 45 -16.65 -0.12 48.03
C ILE A 45 -15.47 -0.48 47.14
N CYS A 46 -14.54 0.46 46.95
CA CYS A 46 -13.22 0.19 46.39
C CYS A 46 -12.18 0.61 47.43
N MET A 47 -11.42 -0.35 47.98
CA MET A 47 -10.32 -0.06 48.90
C MET A 47 -8.99 0.03 48.15
N GLN A 48 -8.30 1.15 48.31
CA GLN A 48 -6.86 1.26 48.10
C GLN A 48 -6.22 1.80 49.37
N THR A 49 -5.13 1.19 49.81
CA THR A 49 -4.26 1.73 50.86
C THR A 49 -2.78 1.63 50.44
N ARG A 50 -2.02 2.65 50.82
CA ARG A 50 -0.56 2.78 50.77
C ARG A 50 -0.16 3.62 52.01
N PRO A 51 1.13 3.74 52.36
CA PRO A 51 2.13 2.68 52.52
C PRO A 51 2.77 2.77 53.92
N LEU A 52 3.66 1.83 54.29
CA LEU A 52 4.61 2.02 55.39
C LEU A 52 6.03 1.56 54.97
N SER A 53 7.02 2.08 55.67
CA SER A 53 8.41 2.21 55.22
C SER A 53 9.35 1.04 55.56
N GLU A 54 10.43 0.97 54.78
CA GLU A 54 11.80 0.55 55.14
C GLU A 54 12.02 -0.56 56.20
N HIS A 55 12.62 -1.66 55.74
CA HIS A 55 14.01 -1.98 56.10
C HIS A 55 14.62 -3.06 55.18
N ARG A 56 15.92 -2.92 54.89
CA ARG A 56 16.82 -3.98 54.40
C ARG A 56 17.68 -4.41 55.59
N PRO A 57 18.09 -5.69 55.68
CA PRO A 57 19.35 -6.05 55.02
C PRO A 57 19.41 -7.47 54.43
N SER A 58 20.43 -7.70 53.60
CA SER A 58 20.95 -9.01 53.18
C SER A 58 22.19 -9.36 54.05
N PRO A 59 22.96 -10.44 53.80
CA PRO A 59 22.68 -11.73 53.13
C PRO A 59 23.17 -12.97 53.95
N THR A 60 22.72 -14.20 53.66
CA THR A 60 23.60 -15.39 53.75
C THR A 60 23.11 -16.64 52.99
N THR A 61 24.11 -17.44 52.61
CA THR A 61 24.21 -18.70 51.86
C THR A 61 23.36 -19.93 52.25
N ALA A 62 23.19 -20.78 51.22
CA ALA A 62 23.17 -22.26 51.21
C ALA A 62 21.95 -23.06 51.73
N ALA A 63 21.29 -23.81 50.82
CA ALA A 63 21.32 -25.28 50.75
C ALA A 63 20.25 -25.85 49.78
N ASN A 64 20.65 -26.77 48.92
CA ASN A 64 19.76 -27.66 48.13
C ASN A 64 19.30 -28.81 49.04
N PRO A 65 18.11 -29.45 48.88
CA PRO A 65 18.07 -30.59 47.95
C PRO A 65 16.68 -30.99 47.34
N LYS A 66 16.76 -31.87 46.33
CA LYS A 66 15.74 -32.84 45.81
C LYS A 66 14.69 -32.36 44.80
N ARG A 67 14.89 -32.78 43.53
CA ARG A 67 13.82 -33.11 42.57
C ARG A 67 13.12 -34.43 42.98
N PRO A 68 11.93 -34.70 42.43
CA PRO A 68 11.82 -35.90 41.57
C PRO A 68 11.40 -35.56 40.13
N PHE A 69 11.41 -36.57 39.27
CA PHE A 69 11.42 -36.47 37.81
C PHE A 69 10.30 -37.36 37.19
N LEU A 70 10.01 -37.15 35.90
CA LEU A 70 9.29 -38.04 34.96
C LEU A 70 7.74 -38.05 34.96
N PRO A 71 7.07 -38.44 33.85
CA PRO A 71 7.53 -38.42 32.44
C PRO A 71 6.55 -37.75 31.45
N LYS A 72 7.09 -37.31 30.30
CA LYS A 72 6.31 -36.98 29.10
C LYS A 72 5.78 -38.28 28.45
N ARG A 73 4.52 -38.30 27.99
CA ARG A 73 4.04 -39.34 27.08
C ARG A 73 4.31 -38.94 25.63
N LEU A 74 5.07 -39.80 24.93
CA LEU A 74 5.22 -39.76 23.48
C LEU A 74 4.19 -40.74 22.88
N VAL A 75 3.41 -40.31 21.89
CA VAL A 75 2.46 -41.19 21.18
C VAL A 75 3.04 -41.49 19.80
N CYS A 76 3.45 -42.73 19.58
CA CYS A 76 3.85 -43.22 18.26
C CYS A 76 2.63 -43.74 17.50
N PHE A 77 2.39 -43.23 16.30
CA PHE A 77 1.48 -43.86 15.34
C PHE A 77 2.27 -44.78 14.41
N GLN A 78 1.79 -46.01 14.22
CA GLN A 78 2.33 -46.94 13.23
C GLN A 78 1.74 -46.64 11.84
N VAL A 79 2.60 -46.59 10.83
CA VAL A 79 2.22 -46.43 9.41
C VAL A 79 2.22 -47.80 8.74
N PRO A 80 1.11 -48.25 8.10
CA PRO A 80 1.12 -49.44 7.27
C PRO A 80 1.80 -49.16 5.91
N ARG A 81 2.64 -50.10 5.47
CA ARG A 81 3.29 -50.04 4.15
C ARG A 81 2.29 -50.31 3.03
N SER A 82 2.38 -49.54 1.94
CA SER A 82 2.00 -50.01 0.60
C SER A 82 3.04 -49.52 -0.41
N SER A 83 3.40 -50.39 -1.35
CA SER A 83 4.39 -50.14 -2.39
C SER A 83 3.72 -49.76 -3.71
N PRO A 84 4.40 -48.97 -4.55
CA PRO A 84 4.40 -49.25 -5.97
C PRO A 84 5.82 -49.48 -6.49
N SER A 85 5.90 -50.32 -7.52
CA SER A 85 7.15 -50.79 -8.12
C SER A 85 7.56 -50.00 -9.36
N ARG A 86 8.88 -50.02 -9.61
CA ARG A 86 9.53 -50.00 -10.93
C ARG A 86 9.80 -48.63 -11.56
N GLU A 87 11.06 -48.22 -11.42
CA GLU A 87 11.70 -47.28 -12.35
C GLU A 87 11.73 -47.84 -13.77
N GLN A 88 11.47 -47.01 -14.77
CA GLN A 88 11.99 -47.21 -16.13
C GLN A 88 12.57 -45.89 -16.65
N LYS A 89 13.89 -45.90 -16.86
CA LYS A 89 14.59 -44.85 -17.61
C LYS A 89 14.27 -45.01 -19.09
N ILE A 90 13.92 -43.92 -19.76
CA ILE A 90 13.80 -43.88 -21.23
C ILE A 90 14.79 -42.83 -21.74
N SER A 91 15.73 -43.27 -22.58
CA SER A 91 16.63 -42.42 -23.36
C SER A 91 16.17 -42.40 -24.84
N PRO A 92 16.42 -41.29 -25.58
CA PRO A 92 15.84 -41.12 -26.90
C PRO A 92 16.66 -41.78 -28.02
N SER A 93 16.03 -42.70 -28.74
CA SER A 93 16.41 -43.21 -30.07
C SER A 93 15.17 -43.88 -30.67
N SER A 94 14.89 -43.90 -31.97
CA SER A 94 15.58 -43.35 -33.14
C SER A 94 14.57 -43.28 -34.31
N PHE A 95 14.60 -42.24 -35.14
CA PHE A 95 13.79 -42.18 -36.37
C PHE A 95 14.61 -42.71 -37.56
N PRO A 96 14.09 -43.65 -38.37
CA PRO A 96 14.75 -44.11 -39.59
C PRO A 96 14.41 -43.21 -40.78
N HIS A 97 15.44 -42.75 -41.50
CA HIS A 97 15.31 -42.17 -42.83
C HIS A 97 15.40 -43.27 -43.90
N GLN A 98 14.53 -43.21 -44.91
CA GLN A 98 14.80 -43.73 -46.26
C GLN A 98 14.53 -42.58 -47.25
N LEU A 99 15.51 -42.07 -48.00
CA LEU A 99 16.29 -42.65 -49.11
C LEU A 99 15.64 -42.39 -50.47
N LEU A 100 16.19 -41.40 -51.19
CA LEU A 100 16.38 -41.50 -52.64
C LEU A 100 17.65 -40.72 -53.05
N ARG A 101 18.38 -41.29 -54.02
CA ARG A 101 19.74 -40.89 -54.45
C ARG A 101 19.70 -39.98 -55.69
N GLY A 102 20.77 -39.21 -55.91
CA GLY A 102 21.05 -38.54 -57.20
C GLY A 102 21.98 -37.32 -57.03
N VAL A 103 23.30 -37.44 -56.85
CA VAL A 103 24.38 -37.84 -57.80
C VAL A 103 24.98 -36.64 -58.57
N LEU A 104 26.28 -36.40 -58.31
CA LEU A 104 27.30 -35.63 -59.05
C LEU A 104 27.38 -34.07 -58.93
N GLN A 105 28.62 -33.63 -58.65
CA GLN A 105 29.19 -32.28 -58.84
C GLN A 105 29.97 -32.24 -60.19
N PRO A 106 30.79 -31.20 -60.46
CA PRO A 106 30.46 -29.82 -60.83
C PRO A 106 31.03 -29.49 -62.24
N GLU A 107 30.95 -28.24 -62.73
CA GLU A 107 32.02 -27.58 -63.54
C GLU A 107 31.63 -26.11 -63.89
N LYS A 108 32.61 -25.21 -63.63
CA LYS A 108 33.02 -23.93 -64.22
C LYS A 108 32.10 -23.02 -65.09
N ASN A 109 32.27 -21.71 -64.83
CA ASN A 109 31.92 -20.53 -65.64
C ASN A 109 32.32 -20.61 -67.13
N MET A 110 31.61 -19.91 -68.03
CA MET A 110 32.05 -18.65 -68.69
C MET A 110 30.96 -18.10 -69.66
N PHE A 111 30.80 -16.75 -69.73
CA PHE A 111 30.20 -15.86 -70.77
C PHE A 111 29.20 -16.44 -71.81
N GLU A 112 28.06 -15.80 -72.13
CA GLU A 112 27.99 -14.50 -72.85
C GLU A 112 26.61 -13.81 -72.70
N VAL A 113 26.48 -12.58 -73.19
CA VAL A 113 25.37 -11.62 -72.99
C VAL A 113 24.40 -11.62 -74.18
N LEU A 114 23.12 -11.23 -73.99
CA LEU A 114 22.38 -10.17 -74.75
C LEU A 114 20.85 -10.18 -74.47
N HIS A 115 20.36 -9.04 -73.96
CA HIS A 115 18.98 -8.48 -74.00
C HIS A 115 17.75 -9.34 -73.63
N VAL A 116 16.97 -8.87 -72.63
CA VAL A 116 15.74 -8.07 -72.84
C VAL A 116 15.54 -7.13 -71.63
N ASP A 117 15.00 -5.94 -71.84
CA ASP A 117 14.70 -4.95 -70.78
C ASP A 117 13.59 -5.36 -69.80
N SER A 118 13.72 -4.78 -68.60
CA SER A 118 12.91 -4.91 -67.39
C SER A 118 11.37 -4.98 -67.53
N PRO A 119 10.73 -5.85 -66.72
CA PRO A 119 9.43 -5.54 -66.13
C PRO A 119 9.48 -5.48 -64.59
N ALA A 120 8.97 -4.35 -64.05
CA ALA A 120 8.37 -4.14 -62.73
C ALA A 120 8.94 -4.89 -61.50
N GLU A 121 9.48 -4.13 -60.54
CA GLU A 121 9.78 -4.59 -59.18
C GLU A 121 8.56 -5.21 -58.50
N SER A 122 8.56 -6.54 -58.33
CA SER A 122 7.64 -7.21 -57.41
C SER A 122 8.07 -6.91 -55.97
N GLN A 123 7.38 -5.96 -55.34
CA GLN A 123 7.61 -5.62 -53.93
C GLN A 123 7.36 -6.83 -53.03
N ILE A 124 8.44 -7.41 -52.51
CA ILE A 124 8.35 -8.39 -51.42
C ILE A 124 7.91 -7.60 -50.17
N PRO A 125 6.75 -7.90 -49.56
CA PRO A 125 6.35 -7.22 -48.34
C PRO A 125 7.38 -7.54 -47.23
N PRO A 126 7.85 -6.54 -46.47
CA PRO A 126 8.78 -6.80 -45.38
C PRO A 126 8.13 -7.75 -44.36
N GLU A 127 8.91 -8.72 -43.87
CA GLU A 127 8.44 -9.60 -42.79
C GLU A 127 7.91 -8.78 -41.61
N PRO A 128 6.85 -9.25 -40.92
CA PRO A 128 6.27 -8.51 -39.82
C PRO A 128 7.30 -8.38 -38.70
N LYS A 129 7.82 -7.17 -38.53
CA LYS A 129 8.56 -6.78 -37.32
C LYS A 129 7.66 -7.14 -36.14
N GLN A 130 8.13 -8.03 -35.27
CA GLN A 130 7.43 -8.34 -34.04
C GLN A 130 7.40 -7.09 -33.18
N ASP A 131 6.27 -6.38 -33.23
CA ASP A 131 6.05 -5.19 -32.44
C ASP A 131 5.84 -5.60 -30.97
N LEU A 132 6.69 -5.07 -30.09
CA LEU A 132 6.60 -5.28 -28.65
C LEU A 132 5.28 -4.73 -28.06
N SER A 133 4.47 -3.98 -28.83
CA SER A 133 3.11 -3.59 -28.45
C SER A 133 2.14 -4.77 -28.24
N THR A 134 2.40 -5.96 -28.81
CA THR A 134 1.44 -7.09 -28.82
C THR A 134 1.70 -8.12 -27.71
N MET A 135 2.33 -7.73 -26.61
CA MET A 135 2.38 -8.48 -25.35
C MET A 135 1.90 -7.63 -24.15
N SER A 136 0.92 -6.76 -24.39
CA SER A 136 0.09 -6.22 -23.30
C SER A 136 -0.71 -7.37 -22.68
N GLN A 137 -0.15 -7.99 -21.63
CA GLN A 137 -0.95 -8.73 -20.67
C GLN A 137 -2.02 -7.75 -20.17
N LEU A 138 -3.29 -8.05 -20.42
CA LEU A 138 -4.40 -7.21 -19.97
C LEU A 138 -4.32 -7.04 -18.46
N LEU A 139 -3.83 -5.87 -18.04
CA LEU A 139 -3.66 -5.51 -16.64
C LEU A 139 -5.02 -5.63 -15.94
N TYR A 140 -5.07 -6.39 -14.85
CA TYR A 140 -6.27 -6.50 -14.05
C TYR A 140 -6.64 -5.11 -13.49
N ARG A 141 -7.94 -4.81 -13.38
CA ARG A 141 -8.38 -3.48 -12.94
C ARG A 141 -7.84 -3.15 -11.54
N ALA A 142 -6.98 -2.13 -11.46
CA ALA A 142 -6.42 -1.67 -10.19
C ALA A 142 -7.40 -0.83 -9.36
N LEU A 143 -8.44 -0.24 -9.98
CA LEU A 143 -9.49 0.54 -9.31
C LEU A 143 -10.88 -0.04 -9.54
N VAL A 144 -11.75 0.10 -8.54
CA VAL A 144 -13.20 -0.09 -8.63
C VAL A 144 -13.92 1.07 -7.93
N SER A 145 -15.10 1.46 -8.43
CA SER A 145 -15.88 2.54 -7.84
C SER A 145 -16.80 2.05 -6.70
N ALA A 146 -17.19 2.97 -5.81
CA ALA A 146 -18.15 2.69 -4.75
C ALA A 146 -19.48 2.15 -5.30
N LYS A 147 -19.96 2.69 -6.45
CA LYS A 147 -21.11 2.14 -7.18
C LYS A 147 -20.91 0.66 -7.55
N TRP A 148 -19.78 0.30 -8.17
CA TRP A 148 -19.50 -1.08 -8.58
C TRP A 148 -19.47 -2.03 -7.36
N VAL A 149 -18.84 -1.63 -6.26
CA VAL A 149 -18.80 -2.43 -5.02
C VAL A 149 -20.21 -2.57 -4.42
N SER A 150 -21.00 -1.50 -4.40
CA SER A 150 -22.39 -1.48 -3.92
C SER A 150 -23.33 -2.39 -4.74
N GLU A 151 -23.05 -2.56 -6.03
CA GLU A 151 -23.75 -3.52 -6.91
C GLU A 151 -23.25 -4.95 -6.67
N ALA A 152 -21.92 -5.17 -6.60
CA ALA A 152 -21.31 -6.48 -6.40
C ALA A 152 -21.71 -7.15 -5.07
N ILE A 153 -21.88 -6.37 -3.97
CA ILE A 153 -22.36 -6.89 -2.68
C ILE A 153 -23.83 -7.34 -2.76
N LYS A 154 -24.67 -6.63 -3.54
CA LYS A 154 -26.12 -6.93 -3.66
C LYS A 154 -26.40 -8.09 -4.60
N THR A 155 -25.55 -8.30 -5.61
CA THR A 155 -25.73 -9.34 -6.61
C THR A 155 -24.42 -10.13 -6.77
N PRO A 156 -24.16 -11.09 -5.86
CA PRO A 156 -23.01 -11.98 -5.97
C PRO A 156 -23.01 -12.70 -7.31
N GLN A 157 -21.98 -12.45 -8.13
CA GLN A 157 -21.85 -13.08 -9.43
C GLN A 157 -21.38 -14.53 -9.26
N ALA A 158 -22.06 -15.46 -9.93
CA ALA A 158 -21.67 -16.87 -9.91
C ALA A 158 -20.24 -17.02 -10.46
N GLY A 159 -19.33 -17.52 -9.64
CA GLY A 159 -17.91 -17.70 -10.00
C GLY A 159 -16.98 -16.51 -9.71
N LEU A 160 -17.45 -15.42 -9.08
CA LEU A 160 -16.58 -14.31 -8.65
C LEU A 160 -16.73 -14.04 -7.14
N ALA A 161 -15.81 -14.58 -6.34
CA ALA A 161 -15.78 -14.38 -4.90
C ALA A 161 -15.16 -13.01 -4.54
N VAL A 162 -15.97 -11.95 -4.51
CA VAL A 162 -15.49 -10.61 -4.08
C VAL A 162 -15.17 -10.61 -2.58
N ARG A 163 -13.97 -10.18 -2.21
CA ARG A 163 -13.51 -10.06 -0.82
C ARG A 163 -13.10 -8.63 -0.51
N LEU A 164 -13.84 -8.00 0.41
CA LEU A 164 -13.61 -6.62 0.83
C LEU A 164 -12.67 -6.59 2.02
N LEU A 165 -11.62 -5.79 1.93
CA LEU A 165 -10.61 -5.64 2.99
C LEU A 165 -10.50 -4.18 3.40
N ASP A 166 -10.72 -3.92 4.68
CA ASP A 166 -10.37 -2.64 5.30
C ASP A 166 -8.91 -2.70 5.73
N ALA A 167 -8.05 -1.99 5.03
CA ALA A 167 -6.61 -1.92 5.29
C ALA A 167 -6.21 -0.63 6.04
N SER A 168 -7.13 -0.03 6.79
CA SER A 168 -6.88 1.23 7.50
C SER A 168 -5.69 1.11 8.46
N TRP A 169 -4.72 2.01 8.29
CA TRP A 169 -3.59 2.19 9.19
C TRP A 169 -3.27 3.68 9.30
N TYR A 170 -2.90 4.13 10.50
CA TYR A 170 -2.66 5.55 10.78
C TYR A 170 -1.34 5.76 11.50
N LEU A 171 -0.67 6.87 11.18
CA LEU A 171 0.52 7.29 11.92
C LEU A 171 0.16 7.53 13.40
N PRO A 172 0.99 7.12 14.38
CA PRO A 172 0.66 7.24 15.81
C PRO A 172 0.25 8.65 16.26
N LYS A 173 0.80 9.69 15.62
CA LYS A 173 0.48 11.11 15.89
C LYS A 173 -1.00 11.46 15.62
N MET A 174 -1.70 10.70 14.78
CA MET A 174 -3.13 10.89 14.45
C MET A 174 -4.07 10.44 15.57
N LYS A 175 -3.62 9.59 16.51
CA LYS A 175 -4.41 9.08 17.66
C LYS A 175 -5.74 8.38 17.29
N ARG A 176 -5.83 7.87 16.07
CA ARG A 176 -6.93 7.05 15.56
C ARG A 176 -6.66 5.56 15.81
N ASN A 177 -7.71 4.76 15.95
CA ASN A 177 -7.60 3.30 16.11
C ASN A 177 -8.37 2.62 14.97
N PRO A 178 -7.67 2.11 13.94
CA PRO A 178 -8.32 1.63 12.72
C PRO A 178 -9.18 0.39 12.98
N ARG A 179 -8.79 -0.47 13.93
CA ARG A 179 -9.57 -1.66 14.29
C ARG A 179 -10.86 -1.29 15.02
N SER A 180 -10.83 -0.30 15.91
CA SER A 180 -12.03 0.23 16.57
C SER A 180 -12.95 0.92 15.57
N GLU A 181 -12.41 1.75 14.68
CA GLU A 181 -13.19 2.42 13.63
C GLU A 181 -13.86 1.41 12.68
N PHE A 182 -13.17 0.33 12.30
CA PHE A 182 -13.76 -0.79 11.56
C PHE A 182 -14.88 -1.48 12.34
N GLU A 183 -14.68 -1.80 13.61
CA GLU A 183 -15.71 -2.45 14.45
C GLU A 183 -16.93 -1.53 14.68
N GLU A 184 -16.77 -0.21 14.60
CA GLU A 184 -17.87 0.74 14.59
C GLU A 184 -18.58 0.81 13.23
N ARG A 185 -17.84 0.96 12.12
CA ARG A 185 -18.37 1.12 10.76
C ARG A 185 -17.41 0.57 9.69
N HIS A 186 -17.90 -0.38 8.89
CA HIS A 186 -17.19 -0.93 7.73
C HIS A 186 -18.13 -1.22 6.56
N ILE A 187 -17.58 -1.47 5.36
CA ILE A 187 -18.38 -1.88 4.19
C ILE A 187 -18.98 -3.28 4.46
N PRO A 188 -20.28 -3.55 4.20
CA PRO A 188 -20.90 -4.83 4.53
C PRO A 188 -20.16 -6.03 3.95
N GLY A 189 -19.83 -7.00 4.82
CA GLY A 189 -19.07 -8.20 4.45
C GLY A 189 -17.55 -8.02 4.39
N ALA A 190 -17.01 -6.83 4.68
CA ALA A 190 -15.57 -6.61 4.75
C ALA A 190 -14.90 -7.35 5.92
N SER A 191 -13.60 -7.56 5.80
CA SER A 191 -12.72 -8.01 6.88
C SER A 191 -11.60 -7.00 7.13
N PHE A 192 -11.14 -6.87 8.37
CA PHE A 192 -10.04 -5.96 8.70
C PHE A 192 -8.68 -6.59 8.40
N PHE A 193 -7.93 -6.00 7.47
CA PHE A 193 -6.53 -6.31 7.17
C PHE A 193 -5.62 -5.42 8.01
N ASP A 194 -4.90 -6.05 8.93
CA ASP A 194 -4.02 -5.43 9.90
C ASP A 194 -2.56 -5.55 9.40
N ILE A 195 -2.05 -4.48 8.78
CA ILE A 195 -0.72 -4.45 8.15
C ILE A 195 0.39 -4.76 9.17
N ASP A 196 0.23 -4.33 10.43
CA ASP A 196 1.20 -4.61 11.49
C ASP A 196 1.21 -6.10 11.89
N GLN A 197 0.08 -6.81 11.75
CA GLN A 197 0.04 -8.28 11.91
C GLN A 197 0.54 -9.04 10.66
N CYS A 198 0.37 -8.46 9.47
CA CYS A 198 0.78 -9.05 8.19
C CYS A 198 2.14 -8.48 7.72
N SER A 199 3.13 -8.46 8.62
CA SER A 199 4.48 -7.95 8.37
C SER A 199 5.54 -8.88 8.97
N ASP A 200 6.80 -8.77 8.50
CA ASP A 200 7.94 -9.38 9.20
C ASP A 200 8.29 -8.61 10.48
N ARG A 201 7.67 -9.03 11.58
CA ARG A 201 7.90 -8.51 12.93
C ARG A 201 9.23 -8.94 13.55
N THR A 202 10.09 -9.67 12.82
CA THR A 202 11.47 -9.94 13.25
C THR A 202 12.46 -8.89 12.74
N SER A 203 12.06 -8.10 11.72
CA SER A 203 12.84 -6.98 11.21
C SER A 203 12.88 -5.80 12.22
N PRO A 204 13.98 -5.04 12.29
CA PRO A 204 14.04 -3.76 13.00
C PRO A 204 13.37 -2.59 12.24
N TYR A 205 12.95 -2.82 10.98
CA TYR A 205 12.35 -1.82 10.08
C TYR A 205 10.81 -1.95 10.04
N ASP A 206 10.11 -0.88 9.66
CA ASP A 206 8.65 -0.82 9.70
C ASP A 206 7.98 -1.50 8.49
N HIS A 207 6.86 -2.20 8.74
CA HIS A 207 5.94 -2.81 7.76
C HIS A 207 6.54 -3.72 6.67
N MET A 208 7.75 -4.25 6.89
CA MET A 208 8.41 -5.18 5.96
C MET A 208 7.50 -6.34 5.54
N LEU A 209 7.63 -6.77 4.28
CA LEU A 209 6.90 -7.93 3.76
C LEU A 209 7.09 -9.18 4.64
N PRO A 210 6.01 -9.90 4.97
CA PRO A 210 6.12 -11.21 5.63
C PRO A 210 6.63 -12.28 4.64
N GLY A 211 7.01 -13.45 5.14
CA GLY A 211 7.26 -14.60 4.25
C GLY A 211 5.98 -15.08 3.53
N PRO A 212 6.06 -15.68 2.33
CA PRO A 212 4.87 -16.08 1.55
C PRO A 212 3.89 -16.96 2.32
N ALA A 213 4.38 -17.93 3.10
CA ALA A 213 3.55 -18.79 3.93
C ALA A 213 2.77 -18.02 5.02
N ALA A 214 3.39 -16.99 5.61
CA ALA A 214 2.74 -16.16 6.62
C ALA A 214 1.69 -15.22 5.99
N PHE A 215 1.96 -14.67 4.79
CA PHE A 215 0.95 -13.94 4.03
C PHE A 215 -0.25 -14.83 3.67
N ALA A 216 0.01 -16.01 3.11
CA ALA A 216 -1.01 -16.99 2.75
C ALA A 216 -1.88 -17.37 3.97
N GLU A 217 -1.26 -17.75 5.09
CA GLU A 217 -1.99 -18.09 6.33
C GLU A 217 -2.83 -16.91 6.84
N TYR A 218 -2.31 -15.68 6.73
CA TYR A 218 -2.99 -14.47 7.15
C TYR A 218 -4.24 -14.18 6.31
N VAL A 219 -4.11 -14.10 4.99
CA VAL A 219 -5.25 -13.77 4.10
C VAL A 219 -6.27 -14.90 4.00
N SER A 220 -5.82 -16.16 4.13
CA SER A 220 -6.71 -17.33 4.26
C SER A 220 -7.69 -17.17 5.41
N LYS A 221 -7.25 -16.65 6.58
CA LYS A 221 -8.10 -16.38 7.75
C LYS A 221 -9.07 -15.22 7.54
N LEU A 222 -8.83 -14.35 6.56
CA LEU A 222 -9.76 -13.30 6.12
C LEU A 222 -10.73 -13.82 5.04
N GLY A 223 -10.70 -15.12 4.73
CA GLY A 223 -11.55 -15.78 3.75
C GLY A 223 -11.16 -15.51 2.29
N VAL A 224 -9.96 -14.96 2.05
CA VAL A 224 -9.43 -14.75 0.71
C VAL A 224 -8.92 -16.07 0.16
N GLY A 225 -9.54 -16.55 -0.91
CA GLY A 225 -9.10 -17.72 -1.67
C GLY A 225 -8.30 -17.31 -2.90
N SER A 226 -7.64 -18.29 -3.52
CA SER A 226 -6.84 -18.08 -4.74
C SER A 226 -7.66 -17.60 -5.94
N ASP A 227 -8.98 -17.80 -5.92
CA ASP A 227 -10.00 -17.43 -6.91
C ASP A 227 -10.74 -16.10 -6.59
N SER A 228 -10.42 -15.47 -5.46
CA SER A 228 -11.14 -14.27 -5.00
C SER A 228 -10.77 -13.04 -5.82
N HIS A 229 -11.73 -12.12 -6.03
CA HIS A 229 -11.41 -10.74 -6.41
C HIS A 229 -11.33 -9.91 -5.12
N VAL A 230 -10.11 -9.56 -4.73
CA VAL A 230 -9.87 -8.73 -3.55
C VAL A 230 -10.13 -7.25 -3.88
N VAL A 231 -10.88 -6.56 -3.03
CA VAL A 231 -11.08 -5.11 -3.08
C VAL A 231 -10.67 -4.51 -1.76
N VAL A 232 -9.63 -3.71 -1.78
CA VAL A 232 -9.04 -3.06 -0.60
C VAL A 232 -9.53 -1.63 -0.49
N TYR A 233 -9.85 -1.17 0.71
CA TYR A 233 -10.12 0.23 1.00
C TYR A 233 -9.46 0.64 2.32
N ASP A 234 -9.38 1.93 2.59
CA ASP A 234 -9.10 2.45 3.92
C ASP A 234 -10.03 3.64 4.25
N ALA A 235 -10.02 4.05 5.51
CA ALA A 235 -10.80 5.15 6.05
C ALA A 235 -9.95 6.41 6.30
N SER A 236 -8.92 6.65 5.48
CA SER A 236 -8.12 7.88 5.55
C SER A 236 -8.88 9.11 5.07
N ASP A 237 -8.50 10.27 5.60
CA ASP A 237 -9.13 11.55 5.26
C ASP A 237 -8.75 12.01 3.84
N GLN A 238 -7.65 11.46 3.30
CA GLN A 238 -7.21 11.60 1.92
C GLN A 238 -8.08 10.79 0.95
N GLY A 239 -8.82 9.77 1.41
CA GLY A 239 -9.60 8.84 0.57
C GLY A 239 -8.84 7.56 0.19
N SER A 240 -7.51 7.62 0.17
CA SER A 240 -6.61 6.48 0.02
C SER A 240 -5.27 6.80 0.70
N PHE A 241 -4.75 5.86 1.50
CA PHE A 241 -3.47 6.01 2.20
C PHE A 241 -2.72 4.68 2.30
N SER A 242 -3.31 3.68 2.96
CA SER A 242 -2.71 2.38 3.25
C SER A 242 -3.28 1.24 2.39
N ALA A 243 -4.45 1.42 1.76
CA ALA A 243 -5.03 0.43 0.85
C ALA A 243 -4.11 0.07 -0.34
N PRO A 244 -3.39 1.01 -1.00
CA PRO A 244 -2.47 0.65 -2.08
C PRO A 244 -1.31 -0.25 -1.64
N ARG A 245 -0.89 -0.19 -0.36
CA ARG A 245 0.13 -1.11 0.18
C ARG A 245 -0.35 -2.55 0.12
N VAL A 246 -1.59 -2.81 0.55
CA VAL A 246 -2.15 -4.16 0.56
C VAL A 246 -2.47 -4.63 -0.87
N TRP A 247 -2.95 -3.74 -1.76
CA TRP A 247 -3.05 -4.04 -3.21
C TRP A 247 -1.71 -4.51 -3.78
N TRP A 248 -0.62 -3.78 -3.52
CA TRP A 248 0.70 -4.18 -3.97
C TRP A 248 1.18 -5.48 -3.31
N MET A 249 0.91 -5.71 -2.02
CA MET A 249 1.27 -6.97 -1.35
C MET A 249 0.62 -8.19 -2.02
N PHE A 250 -0.66 -8.13 -2.37
CA PHE A 250 -1.33 -9.22 -3.11
C PHE A 250 -0.64 -9.50 -4.46
N ARG A 251 -0.32 -8.45 -5.24
CA ARG A 251 0.42 -8.59 -6.49
C ARG A 251 1.83 -9.15 -6.29
N ALA A 252 2.57 -8.65 -5.31
CA ALA A 252 3.89 -9.14 -4.95
C ALA A 252 3.87 -10.62 -4.55
N PHE A 253 2.78 -11.13 -3.98
CA PHE A 253 2.59 -12.55 -3.69
C PHE A 253 1.88 -13.35 -4.80
N GLY A 254 1.80 -12.81 -6.03
CA GLY A 254 1.33 -13.53 -7.22
C GLY A 254 -0.18 -13.54 -7.42
N HIS A 255 -0.92 -12.61 -6.81
CA HIS A 255 -2.37 -12.50 -6.91
C HIS A 255 -2.79 -11.16 -7.54
N ASP A 256 -2.92 -11.14 -8.86
CA ASP A 256 -3.28 -9.94 -9.64
C ASP A 256 -4.76 -9.55 -9.58
N ALA A 257 -5.64 -10.45 -9.11
CA ALA A 257 -7.09 -10.21 -9.02
C ALA A 257 -7.45 -9.29 -7.83
N VAL A 258 -6.79 -8.14 -7.73
CA VAL A 258 -6.89 -7.19 -6.62
C VAL A 258 -7.09 -5.75 -7.12
N SER A 259 -7.98 -5.02 -6.47
CA SER A 259 -8.28 -3.61 -6.75
C SER A 259 -8.31 -2.78 -5.47
N VAL A 260 -8.10 -1.47 -5.59
CA VAL A 260 -8.41 -0.47 -4.56
C VAL A 260 -9.80 0.12 -4.84
N LEU A 261 -10.58 0.37 -3.79
CA LEU A 261 -11.81 1.16 -3.86
C LEU A 261 -11.45 2.63 -4.03
N ASP A 262 -11.73 3.19 -5.20
CA ASP A 262 -11.47 4.59 -5.51
C ASP A 262 -12.27 5.51 -4.56
N GLY A 263 -11.56 6.38 -3.83
CA GLY A 263 -12.13 7.24 -2.80
C GLY A 263 -12.36 6.62 -1.42
N GLY A 264 -12.09 5.32 -1.25
CA GLY A 264 -12.12 4.61 0.04
C GLY A 264 -13.45 4.71 0.81
N LEU A 265 -13.38 4.50 2.14
CA LEU A 265 -14.57 4.61 3.00
C LEU A 265 -15.10 6.04 3.07
N LYS A 266 -14.23 7.05 2.91
CA LYS A 266 -14.58 8.47 2.83
C LYS A 266 -15.67 8.72 1.77
N ASN A 267 -15.46 8.22 0.56
CA ASN A 267 -16.40 8.43 -0.54
C ASN A 267 -17.58 7.47 -0.51
N TRP A 268 -17.38 6.23 -0.04
CA TRP A 268 -18.46 5.30 0.28
C TRP A 268 -19.53 5.93 1.20
N LEU A 269 -19.10 6.56 2.29
CA LEU A 269 -19.96 7.28 3.23
C LEU A 269 -20.59 8.53 2.61
N ARG A 270 -19.81 9.33 1.85
CA ARG A 270 -20.27 10.55 1.18
C ARG A 270 -21.38 10.30 0.16
N GLU A 271 -21.34 9.16 -0.52
CA GLU A 271 -22.37 8.70 -1.47
C GLU A 271 -23.59 8.03 -0.80
N GLY A 272 -23.57 7.85 0.52
CA GLY A 272 -24.69 7.27 1.27
C GLY A 272 -24.84 5.74 1.13
N HIS A 273 -23.77 5.02 0.75
CA HIS A 273 -23.80 3.57 0.67
C HIS A 273 -23.88 2.92 2.07
N PRO A 274 -24.49 1.72 2.20
CA PRO A 274 -24.71 1.09 3.50
C PRO A 274 -23.41 0.70 4.21
N VAL A 275 -23.42 0.70 5.54
CA VAL A 275 -22.33 0.21 6.39
C VAL A 275 -22.82 -0.85 7.37
N SER A 276 -21.89 -1.67 7.86
CA SER A 276 -22.09 -2.66 8.93
C SER A 276 -21.20 -2.34 10.13
N SER A 277 -21.46 -2.99 11.26
CA SER A 277 -20.70 -2.84 12.51
C SER A 277 -20.48 -4.21 13.17
N GLY A 278 -19.58 -4.24 14.15
CA GLY A 278 -19.14 -5.46 14.83
C GLY A 278 -17.95 -6.14 14.18
N LYS A 279 -17.63 -7.35 14.66
CA LYS A 279 -16.45 -8.12 14.23
C LYS A 279 -16.79 -9.02 13.04
N SER A 280 -16.04 -8.88 11.95
CA SER A 280 -16.11 -9.81 10.82
C SER A 280 -15.63 -11.22 11.22
N ARG A 281 -16.25 -12.24 10.63
CA ARG A 281 -15.96 -13.67 10.85
C ARG A 281 -16.08 -14.44 9.53
N PRO A 282 -15.21 -14.18 8.54
CA PRO A 282 -15.23 -14.92 7.29
C PRO A 282 -14.91 -16.40 7.52
N VAL A 283 -15.45 -17.26 6.65
CA VAL A 283 -15.01 -18.66 6.56
C VAL A 283 -13.63 -18.67 5.90
N PRO A 284 -12.61 -19.33 6.48
CA PRO A 284 -11.30 -19.41 5.87
C PRO A 284 -11.33 -20.06 4.47
N ALA A 285 -10.46 -19.60 3.58
CA ALA A 285 -10.31 -20.11 2.22
C ALA A 285 -8.83 -20.42 1.93
N GLU A 286 -8.56 -21.21 0.88
CA GLU A 286 -7.20 -21.63 0.54
C GLU A 286 -6.51 -20.61 -0.39
N PHE A 287 -5.41 -20.03 0.10
CA PHE A 287 -4.59 -19.07 -0.63
C PHE A 287 -3.18 -19.60 -0.91
N HIS A 288 -2.74 -19.50 -2.16
CA HIS A 288 -1.36 -19.78 -2.56
C HIS A 288 -0.60 -18.47 -2.78
N ALA A 289 0.52 -18.29 -2.09
CA ALA A 289 1.38 -17.11 -2.20
C ALA A 289 2.75 -17.48 -2.79
N SER A 290 3.19 -16.73 -3.80
CA SER A 290 4.53 -16.82 -4.38
C SER A 290 5.11 -15.43 -4.57
N LEU A 291 6.23 -15.12 -3.90
CA LEU A 291 6.84 -13.78 -3.96
C LEU A 291 7.50 -13.53 -5.31
N ASP A 292 6.94 -12.64 -6.12
CA ASP A 292 7.62 -12.02 -7.24
C ASP A 292 8.64 -10.99 -6.73
N ARG A 293 9.91 -11.36 -6.84
CA ARG A 293 11.03 -10.49 -6.46
C ARG A 293 11.26 -9.33 -7.42
N SER A 294 10.66 -9.32 -8.61
CA SER A 294 10.79 -8.18 -9.53
C SER A 294 10.12 -6.92 -8.99
N LEU A 295 9.06 -7.09 -8.17
CA LEU A 295 8.30 -6.01 -7.56
C LEU A 295 8.87 -5.49 -6.23
N VAL A 296 10.00 -6.02 -5.76
CA VAL A 296 10.64 -5.65 -4.49
C VAL A 296 12.10 -5.27 -4.72
N LYS A 297 12.57 -4.19 -4.07
CA LYS A 297 13.99 -3.84 -3.99
C LYS A 297 14.50 -3.89 -2.55
N ALA A 298 15.73 -4.37 -2.39
CA ALA A 298 16.48 -4.32 -1.15
C ALA A 298 17.30 -3.02 -1.05
N HIS A 299 17.80 -2.72 0.14
CA HIS A 299 18.75 -1.64 0.39
C HIS A 299 19.98 -1.72 -0.52
N GLU A 300 20.50 -2.93 -0.76
CA GLU A 300 21.65 -3.20 -1.63
C GLU A 300 21.40 -2.70 -3.07
N ASP A 301 20.24 -3.04 -3.67
CA ASP A 301 19.87 -2.57 -5.02
C ASP A 301 19.88 -1.04 -5.11
N VAL A 302 19.27 -0.38 -4.10
CA VAL A 302 19.11 1.08 -4.08
C VAL A 302 20.44 1.79 -3.84
N LYS A 303 21.31 1.20 -3.02
CA LYS A 303 22.67 1.69 -2.77
C LYS A 303 23.54 1.61 -4.02
N GLU A 304 23.54 0.48 -4.73
CA GLU A 304 24.29 0.31 -5.98
C GLU A 304 23.78 1.24 -7.09
N ASN A 305 22.48 1.50 -7.12
CA ASN A 305 21.85 2.39 -8.09
C ASN A 305 22.25 3.87 -7.96
N ILE A 306 22.81 4.32 -6.83
CA ILE A 306 23.38 5.68 -6.72
C ILE A 306 24.43 5.89 -7.81
N GLU A 307 25.34 4.94 -7.98
CA GLU A 307 26.41 5.00 -8.98
C GLU A 307 25.93 4.49 -10.34
N ALA A 308 25.17 3.39 -10.36
CA ALA A 308 24.80 2.71 -11.61
C ALA A 308 23.67 3.39 -12.40
N GLN A 309 22.79 4.16 -11.74
CA GLN A 309 21.66 4.89 -12.35
C GLN A 309 20.77 4.01 -13.28
N CYS A 310 20.65 2.71 -12.98
CA CYS A 310 19.88 1.75 -13.77
C CYS A 310 18.37 1.92 -13.64
N PHE A 311 17.89 2.51 -12.54
CA PHE A 311 16.49 2.82 -12.31
C PHE A 311 16.29 4.19 -11.66
N GLN A 312 15.13 4.77 -11.91
CA GLN A 312 14.69 6.00 -11.24
C GLN A 312 14.16 5.67 -9.84
N VAL A 313 14.40 6.54 -8.86
CA VAL A 313 13.86 6.40 -7.50
C VAL A 313 12.88 7.53 -7.23
N VAL A 314 11.62 7.20 -6.92
CA VAL A 314 10.59 8.18 -6.58
C VAL A 314 10.16 8.01 -5.12
N ASP A 315 10.28 9.07 -4.33
CA ASP A 315 9.88 9.11 -2.92
C ASP A 315 8.50 9.76 -2.74
N ALA A 316 7.58 9.04 -2.10
CA ALA A 316 6.18 9.42 -1.89
C ALA A 316 5.89 10.16 -0.57
N ARG A 317 6.92 10.56 0.21
CA ARG A 317 6.77 11.39 1.42
C ARG A 317 6.38 12.83 1.10
N SER A 318 5.98 13.60 2.11
CA SER A 318 5.79 15.05 1.98
C SER A 318 7.09 15.73 1.55
N ALA A 319 6.97 16.83 0.81
CA ALA A 319 8.11 17.59 0.33
C ALA A 319 9.05 18.00 1.49
N GLY A 320 8.50 18.44 2.63
CA GLY A 320 9.34 18.84 3.76
C GLY A 320 10.11 17.69 4.41
N ARG A 321 9.53 16.48 4.49
CA ARG A 321 10.26 15.28 4.97
C ARG A 321 11.35 14.84 3.99
N PHE A 322 11.10 15.01 2.70
CA PHE A 322 12.06 14.73 1.64
C PHE A 322 13.22 15.74 1.63
N THR A 323 12.94 17.05 1.73
CA THR A 323 14.02 18.05 1.73
C THR A 323 14.74 18.16 3.06
N GLY A 324 14.17 17.70 4.17
CA GLY A 324 14.81 17.79 5.50
C GLY A 324 14.25 18.89 6.41
N THR A 325 13.15 19.54 6.02
CA THR A 325 12.55 20.68 6.73
C THR A 325 11.38 20.28 7.65
N GLU A 326 10.80 19.09 7.49
CA GLU A 326 9.80 18.51 8.39
C GLU A 326 10.34 17.23 9.06
N ALA A 327 10.15 17.09 10.37
CA ALA A 327 10.61 15.91 11.11
C ALA A 327 9.87 14.61 10.72
N GLU A 328 10.59 13.50 10.72
CA GLU A 328 10.02 12.18 10.50
C GLU A 328 9.03 11.76 11.62
N PRO A 329 8.08 10.84 11.36
CA PRO A 329 7.15 10.36 12.38
C PRO A 329 7.80 9.45 13.43
N ARG A 330 8.82 8.67 13.04
CA ARG A 330 9.54 7.70 13.90
C ARG A 330 10.67 8.39 14.64
N GLU A 331 10.74 8.18 15.94
CA GLU A 331 11.83 8.69 16.79
C GLU A 331 13.18 8.07 16.40
N GLY A 332 14.25 8.87 16.45
CA GLY A 332 15.60 8.45 16.07
C GLY A 332 15.88 8.42 14.56
N ILE A 333 14.91 8.76 13.71
CA ILE A 333 15.09 8.94 12.26
C ILE A 333 15.01 10.44 11.97
N GLU A 334 16.01 10.98 11.26
CA GLU A 334 16.00 12.39 10.81
C GLU A 334 15.55 12.48 9.33
N PRO A 335 15.01 13.63 8.89
CA PRO A 335 14.49 13.80 7.53
C PRO A 335 15.59 14.11 6.49
N GLY A 336 15.22 14.00 5.21
CA GLY A 336 16.13 14.03 4.07
C GLY A 336 15.75 12.98 3.03
N HIS A 337 16.57 12.79 1.99
CA HIS A 337 16.31 11.86 0.90
C HIS A 337 17.56 11.12 0.37
N ILE A 338 17.28 10.09 -0.43
CA ILE A 338 18.27 9.24 -1.12
C ILE A 338 18.87 10.04 -2.29
N PRO A 339 20.20 10.08 -2.48
CA PRO A 339 20.84 10.79 -3.59
C PRO A 339 20.23 10.41 -4.96
N GLY A 340 19.90 11.43 -5.77
CA GLY A 340 19.31 11.25 -7.10
C GLY A 340 17.84 10.85 -7.14
N SER A 341 17.16 10.70 -5.99
CA SER A 341 15.71 10.45 -5.97
C SER A 341 14.88 11.70 -6.31
N VAL A 342 13.65 11.48 -6.76
CA VAL A 342 12.67 12.51 -7.12
C VAL A 342 11.49 12.45 -6.15
N ASN A 343 10.98 13.59 -5.69
CA ASN A 343 9.82 13.62 -4.80
C ASN A 343 8.48 13.83 -5.55
N ILE A 344 7.59 12.86 -5.40
CA ILE A 344 6.18 12.95 -5.81
C ILE A 344 5.34 12.52 -4.60
N PRO A 345 4.97 13.46 -3.71
CA PRO A 345 4.13 13.16 -2.55
C PRO A 345 2.89 12.37 -2.93
N PHE A 346 2.53 11.34 -2.16
CA PHE A 346 1.43 10.44 -2.53
C PHE A 346 0.08 11.18 -2.75
N THR A 347 -0.13 12.29 -2.06
CA THR A 347 -1.29 13.18 -2.23
C THR A 347 -1.41 13.77 -3.63
N ASP A 348 -0.30 13.89 -4.38
CA ASP A 348 -0.29 14.45 -5.72
C ASP A 348 -0.94 13.51 -6.75
N PHE A 349 -1.13 12.23 -6.43
CA PHE A 349 -1.88 11.27 -7.24
C PHE A 349 -3.40 11.38 -7.03
N LEU A 350 -3.84 12.04 -5.96
CA LEU A 350 -5.25 12.16 -5.58
C LEU A 350 -5.82 13.53 -5.95
N THR A 351 -7.13 13.55 -6.22
CA THR A 351 -7.94 14.77 -6.28
C THR A 351 -8.24 15.30 -4.88
N GLU A 352 -8.65 16.57 -4.75
CA GLU A 352 -9.13 17.14 -3.47
C GLU A 352 -10.28 16.34 -2.85
N SER A 353 -11.10 15.68 -3.69
CA SER A 353 -12.21 14.82 -3.25
C SER A 353 -11.73 13.46 -2.70
N GLY A 354 -10.45 13.12 -2.88
CA GLY A 354 -9.85 11.85 -2.48
C GLY A 354 -10.03 10.69 -3.46
N LEU A 355 -10.58 10.95 -4.64
CA LEU A 355 -10.52 10.02 -5.78
C LEU A 355 -9.15 10.08 -6.44
N GLU A 356 -8.70 8.99 -7.06
CA GLU A 356 -7.50 8.96 -7.91
C GLU A 356 -7.63 9.95 -9.09
N LYS A 357 -6.51 10.52 -9.54
CA LYS A 357 -6.46 11.33 -10.76
C LYS A 357 -6.64 10.50 -12.02
N SER A 358 -6.95 11.16 -13.14
CA SER A 358 -7.02 10.49 -14.44
C SER A 358 -5.63 9.96 -14.87
N PRO A 359 -5.53 8.87 -15.66
CA PRO A 359 -4.27 8.42 -16.24
C PRO A 359 -3.55 9.51 -17.04
N GLU A 360 -4.27 10.44 -17.65
CA GLU A 360 -3.74 11.63 -18.34
C GLU A 360 -3.03 12.58 -17.38
N ASP A 361 -3.64 12.87 -16.23
CA ASP A 361 -3.09 13.74 -15.20
C ASP A 361 -1.92 13.09 -14.46
N ILE A 362 -1.97 11.77 -14.23
CA ILE A 362 -0.87 11.02 -13.62
C ILE A 362 0.34 10.93 -14.57
N ARG A 363 0.11 10.66 -15.87
CA ARG A 363 1.19 10.75 -16.89
C ARG A 363 1.84 12.12 -16.89
N ARG A 364 1.04 13.20 -16.82
CA ARG A 364 1.54 14.57 -16.77
C ARG A 364 2.34 14.84 -15.48
N LEU A 365 1.86 14.37 -14.32
CA LEU A 365 2.58 14.48 -13.03
C LEU A 365 3.98 13.85 -13.10
N PHE A 366 4.10 12.64 -13.65
CA PHE A 366 5.40 12.00 -13.84
C PHE A 366 6.30 12.81 -14.80
N GLN A 367 5.76 13.31 -15.92
CA GLN A 367 6.50 14.13 -16.88
C GLN A 367 7.00 15.46 -16.29
N GLU A 368 6.15 16.19 -15.56
CA GLU A 368 6.51 17.44 -14.87
C GLU A 368 7.63 17.22 -13.85
N LYS A 369 7.63 16.06 -13.19
CA LYS A 369 8.64 15.61 -12.22
C LYS A 369 9.86 14.96 -12.89
N LYS A 370 9.92 14.92 -14.22
CA LYS A 370 11.00 14.34 -15.04
C LYS A 370 11.21 12.83 -14.84
N VAL A 371 10.15 12.12 -14.48
CA VAL A 371 10.13 10.66 -14.37
C VAL A 371 9.60 10.06 -15.66
N ASP A 372 10.42 9.22 -16.28
CA ASP A 372 10.16 8.55 -17.55
C ASP A 372 9.60 7.14 -17.30
N LEU A 373 8.30 6.96 -17.54
CA LEU A 373 7.63 5.67 -17.36
C LEU A 373 8.07 4.59 -18.36
N SER A 374 8.80 4.93 -19.43
CA SER A 374 9.39 3.91 -20.32
C SER A 374 10.64 3.24 -19.72
N LYS A 375 11.20 3.79 -18.64
CA LYS A 375 12.40 3.30 -17.96
C LYS A 375 12.07 2.55 -16.66
N PRO A 376 13.02 1.76 -16.12
CA PRO A 376 12.90 1.18 -14.80
C PRO A 376 12.63 2.24 -13.73
N LEU A 377 11.73 1.92 -12.79
CA LEU A 377 11.26 2.82 -11.75
C LEU A 377 11.07 2.03 -10.44
N VAL A 378 11.61 2.58 -9.36
CA VAL A 378 11.48 2.08 -7.99
C VAL A 378 10.81 3.17 -7.15
N ALA A 379 9.77 2.80 -6.40
CA ALA A 379 9.14 3.71 -5.46
C ALA A 379 9.63 3.45 -4.03
N THR A 380 9.72 4.51 -3.24
CA THR A 380 10.09 4.52 -1.81
C THR A 380 9.23 5.52 -1.05
N CYS A 381 9.25 5.47 0.29
CA CYS A 381 8.69 6.49 1.15
C CYS A 381 9.30 6.42 2.56
N GLY A 382 8.52 6.54 3.63
CA GLY A 382 8.99 6.27 4.99
C GLY A 382 9.28 4.79 5.25
N SER A 383 8.34 3.92 4.90
CA SER A 383 8.27 2.52 5.35
C SER A 383 7.51 1.60 4.36
N GLY A 384 7.72 1.79 3.06
CA GLY A 384 7.13 0.98 2.00
C GLY A 384 5.61 1.13 1.76
N VAL A 385 4.87 1.83 2.64
CA VAL A 385 3.41 1.99 2.56
C VAL A 385 2.99 2.94 1.44
N THR A 386 3.19 4.26 1.61
CA THR A 386 2.72 5.25 0.62
C THR A 386 3.46 5.21 -0.72
N ALA A 387 4.61 4.53 -0.78
CA ALA A 387 5.32 4.21 -2.03
C ALA A 387 4.43 3.49 -3.04
N CYS A 388 3.46 2.69 -2.54
CA CYS A 388 2.54 1.94 -3.38
C CYS A 388 1.52 2.82 -4.13
N HIS A 389 1.35 4.11 -3.78
CA HIS A 389 0.61 5.07 -4.61
C HIS A 389 1.34 5.39 -5.92
N VAL A 390 2.68 5.51 -5.87
CA VAL A 390 3.49 5.71 -7.09
C VAL A 390 3.38 4.49 -8.00
N ALA A 391 3.40 3.28 -7.43
CA ALA A 391 3.19 2.05 -8.18
C ALA A 391 1.76 1.93 -8.73
N LEU A 392 0.74 2.34 -7.98
CA LEU A 392 -0.65 2.37 -8.43
C LEU A 392 -0.86 3.36 -9.60
N GLY A 393 -0.40 4.61 -9.44
CA GLY A 393 -0.48 5.62 -10.50
C GLY A 393 0.27 5.21 -11.77
N ALA A 394 1.46 4.61 -11.62
CA ALA A 394 2.20 4.06 -12.76
C ALA A 394 1.47 2.87 -13.42
N TYR A 395 0.86 1.97 -12.64
CA TYR A 395 0.07 0.85 -13.13
C TYR A 395 -1.15 1.33 -13.95
N LEU A 396 -1.85 2.36 -13.47
CA LEU A 396 -2.95 3.01 -14.20
C LEU A 396 -2.48 3.70 -15.50
N CYS A 397 -1.20 4.06 -15.59
CA CYS A 397 -0.57 4.54 -16.82
C CYS A 397 -0.06 3.43 -17.75
N GLY A 398 -0.22 2.15 -17.38
CA GLY A 398 0.24 0.98 -18.12
C GLY A 398 1.58 0.39 -17.67
N LYS A 399 2.23 0.96 -16.63
CA LYS A 399 3.52 0.49 -16.10
C LYS A 399 3.32 -0.39 -14.86
N ALA A 400 3.21 -1.70 -15.05
CA ALA A 400 2.92 -2.64 -13.97
C ALA A 400 4.14 -3.12 -13.14
N ASP A 401 5.36 -2.85 -13.63
CA ASP A 401 6.66 -3.33 -13.14
C ASP A 401 7.36 -2.37 -12.15
N VAL A 402 6.63 -1.43 -11.54
CA VAL A 402 7.20 -0.56 -10.51
C VAL A 402 7.46 -1.34 -9.23
N ALA A 403 8.73 -1.50 -8.89
CA ALA A 403 9.16 -2.16 -7.66
C ALA A 403 9.10 -1.21 -6.46
N ILE A 404 8.87 -1.75 -5.26
CA ILE A 404 8.93 -1.01 -4.00
C ILE A 404 10.25 -1.30 -3.29
N TYR A 405 10.99 -0.26 -2.91
CA TYR A 405 12.04 -0.39 -1.90
C TYR A 405 11.36 -0.52 -0.53
N ASP A 406 11.33 -1.74 0.01
CA ASP A 406 10.42 -2.09 1.10
C ASP A 406 10.80 -1.45 2.44
N GLY A 407 12.08 -1.54 2.82
CA GLY A 407 12.61 -0.89 4.04
C GLY A 407 12.64 0.64 3.97
N ALA A 408 12.60 1.20 2.76
CA ALA A 408 12.38 2.62 2.48
C ALA A 408 13.29 3.57 3.30
N TRP A 409 12.83 4.78 3.65
CA TRP A 409 13.65 5.76 4.38
C TRP A 409 14.09 5.29 5.77
N VAL A 410 13.26 4.52 6.49
CA VAL A 410 13.61 4.00 7.82
C VAL A 410 14.80 3.05 7.76
N GLU A 411 14.79 2.07 6.87
CA GLU A 411 15.97 1.21 6.66
C GLU A 411 17.15 2.02 6.12
N TRP A 412 16.92 2.89 5.14
CA TRP A 412 17.98 3.70 4.53
C TRP A 412 18.73 4.52 5.57
N PHE A 413 18.02 5.31 6.37
CA PHE A 413 18.63 6.15 7.40
C PHE A 413 19.41 5.33 8.44
N MET A 414 18.95 4.13 8.78
CA MET A 414 19.61 3.25 9.75
C MET A 414 20.86 2.53 9.19
N ARG A 415 21.00 2.41 7.85
CA ARG A 415 22.06 1.62 7.19
C ARG A 415 23.03 2.44 6.33
N ALA A 416 22.60 3.60 5.85
CA ALA A 416 23.34 4.44 4.93
C ALA A 416 24.47 5.20 5.63
N ARG A 417 25.48 5.59 4.85
CA ARG A 417 26.58 6.45 5.31
C ARG A 417 26.12 7.92 5.32
N PRO A 418 26.77 8.82 6.09
CA PRO A 418 26.43 10.25 6.12
C PRO A 418 26.32 10.90 4.73
N GLU A 419 27.23 10.58 3.82
CA GLU A 419 27.25 11.09 2.44
C GLU A 419 26.06 10.64 1.57
N HIS A 420 25.27 9.67 2.03
CA HIS A 420 24.08 9.13 1.37
C HIS A 420 22.77 9.69 1.96
N ILE A 421 22.83 10.72 2.81
CA ILE A 421 21.68 11.41 3.41
C ILE A 421 21.68 12.86 2.97
N ILE A 422 20.83 13.21 1.99
CA ILE A 422 20.72 14.58 1.48
C ILE A 422 19.62 15.31 2.24
N SER A 423 19.96 16.41 2.93
CA SER A 423 19.03 17.16 3.78
C SER A 423 19.40 18.65 3.85
N GLU A 424 18.42 19.52 3.70
CA GLU A 424 18.50 20.98 3.94
C GLU A 424 18.56 21.29 5.45
N GLY A 425 18.01 20.40 6.27
CA GLY A 425 18.12 20.46 7.71
C GLY A 425 19.59 20.36 8.10
N LYS A 426 20.07 21.28 8.93
CA LYS A 426 21.38 21.15 9.58
C LYS A 426 21.34 19.90 10.45
N GLY A 427 21.85 18.79 9.92
CA GLY A 427 21.96 17.54 10.65
C GLY A 427 22.60 17.81 12.01
N LYS A 428 22.00 17.28 13.08
CA LYS A 428 22.74 17.11 14.34
C LYS A 428 23.98 16.31 13.95
N SER A 429 25.15 16.87 14.24
CA SER A 429 26.44 16.31 13.83
C SER A 429 26.50 14.82 14.15
N LEU A 430 26.59 14.01 13.09
CA LEU A 430 26.72 12.55 13.13
C LEU A 430 27.99 12.13 13.89
#